data_AF-A0A2V5R1Q0-F1
#
_entry.id   AF-A0A2V5R1Q0-F1
#
_cell.length_a   1.000
_cell.length_b   1.000
_cell.length_c   1.000
_cell.angle_alpha   90.00
_cell.angle_beta   90.00
_cell.angle_gamma   90.00
#
_symmetry.space_group_name_H-M   'P 1'
#
loop_
_entity.id
_entity.type
_entity.pdbx_description
1 polymer ?
#
loop_
_entity_poly.entity_id
_entity_poly.type
_entity_poly.pdbx_seq_one_letter_code
_entity_poly.pdbx_strand_id
1 'polypeptide(L)'
;MLGTVVEQESVDAILERFGLGKTESKNGDATWRIPSYRRDLQRDVDLIEEVVRAFGAEKISGTDRSRFTPSSPADRLHDIESALRARLVARGLSEVRTSKLIPRNAPAFSENAMALQNPLSEDHVALRPSLLSGLIGVLERNLRAGAERVALFELGRVFVPPDAREERRAGFLVWGKIVSEPHWRTPDQGPLGFFDLKGAVESAFPEKLSFQGSRHPNLSIAAEIYANDQFIGIAGQLSSSSLNIDARGGVFVAELSLDLPIRGLGSTATFCEFGKFPAVTRDIAMIVPDTLSHEEMWKVIFEPKESLLEKVALFDRVVGKEAEQLFGPGKNSVAFRLTYRDKNRTLTNEEVTVAHAKIRERLKRELGVTLRE
;
A
#
# COMPACT_ATOMS: atom_id res chain seq x y z
N MET A 1 30.60 -22.86 -24.79
CA MET A 1 29.29 -22.24 -24.52
C MET A 1 28.24 -23.25 -24.07
N LEU A 2 28.14 -24.43 -24.71
CA LEU A 2 27.03 -25.37 -24.51
C LEU A 2 27.00 -26.13 -23.18
N GLY A 3 28.05 -26.08 -22.35
CA GLY A 3 28.13 -26.88 -21.11
C GLY A 3 28.34 -28.38 -21.33
N THR A 4 28.16 -28.87 -22.55
CA THR A 4 28.47 -30.23 -23.02
C THR A 4 29.46 -30.16 -24.20
N VAL A 5 30.29 -31.20 -24.32
CA VAL A 5 31.17 -31.39 -25.49
C VAL A 5 30.36 -32.07 -26.60
N VAL A 6 30.26 -31.41 -27.75
CA VAL A 6 29.78 -32.02 -29.00
C VAL A 6 31.02 -32.35 -29.82
N GLU A 7 31.13 -33.60 -30.27
CA GLU A 7 32.29 -34.05 -31.05
C GLU A 7 32.44 -33.26 -32.36
N GLN A 8 33.67 -32.90 -32.71
CA GLN A 8 33.97 -32.06 -33.88
C GLN A 8 33.42 -32.64 -35.18
N GLU A 9 33.49 -33.96 -35.36
CA GLU A 9 32.94 -34.65 -36.54
C GLU A 9 31.42 -34.47 -36.66
N SER A 10 30.71 -34.46 -35.53
CA SER A 10 29.27 -34.21 -35.48
C SER A 10 28.95 -32.75 -35.81
N VAL A 11 29.75 -31.81 -35.29
CA VAL A 11 29.63 -30.37 -35.60
C VAL A 11 29.81 -30.12 -37.10
N ASP A 12 30.87 -30.67 -37.69
CA ASP A 12 31.17 -30.51 -39.11
C ASP A 12 30.04 -31.10 -39.97
N ALA A 13 29.62 -32.33 -39.70
CA ALA A 13 28.55 -33.01 -40.43
C ALA A 13 27.19 -32.31 -40.31
N ILE A 14 26.92 -31.59 -39.22
CA ILE A 14 25.72 -30.78 -39.06
C ILE A 14 25.77 -29.54 -39.94
N LEU A 15 26.86 -28.77 -39.85
CA LEU A 15 26.99 -27.49 -40.56
C LEU A 15 27.07 -27.70 -42.09
N GLU A 16 27.73 -28.77 -42.54
CA GLU A 16 27.75 -29.17 -43.95
C GLU A 16 26.36 -29.57 -44.45
N ARG A 17 25.56 -30.29 -43.64
CA ARG A 17 24.16 -30.62 -43.98
C ARG A 17 23.28 -29.39 -44.12
N PHE A 18 23.60 -28.30 -43.43
CA PHE A 18 22.94 -27.00 -43.59
C PHE A 18 23.46 -26.18 -44.78
N GLY A 19 24.41 -26.73 -45.55
CA GLY A 19 24.94 -26.11 -46.76
C GLY A 19 26.07 -25.12 -46.53
N LEU A 20 26.69 -25.13 -45.33
CA LEU A 20 27.87 -24.32 -45.06
C LEU A 20 29.11 -25.07 -45.55
N GLY A 21 30.03 -24.35 -46.19
CA GLY A 21 31.29 -24.94 -46.68
C GLY A 21 32.43 -24.69 -45.70
N LYS A 22 33.04 -25.73 -45.16
CA LYS A 22 34.24 -25.58 -44.31
C LYS A 22 35.43 -25.12 -45.18
N THR A 23 36.05 -23.98 -44.86
CA THR A 23 37.17 -23.43 -45.64
C THR A 23 38.53 -23.62 -44.97
N GLU A 24 38.59 -23.51 -43.64
CA GLU A 24 39.83 -23.68 -42.88
C GLU A 24 39.56 -24.38 -41.54
N SER A 25 40.53 -25.15 -41.04
CA SER A 25 40.50 -25.78 -39.72
C SER A 25 41.90 -25.73 -39.11
N LYS A 26 42.08 -25.09 -37.96
CA LYS A 26 43.37 -24.99 -37.25
C LYS A 26 43.16 -24.96 -35.75
N ASN A 27 43.90 -25.79 -35.01
CA ASN A 27 43.95 -25.78 -33.53
C ASN A 27 42.58 -25.75 -32.82
N GLY A 28 41.55 -26.42 -33.37
CA GLY A 28 40.20 -26.44 -32.80
C GLY A 28 39.26 -25.34 -33.29
N ASP A 29 39.77 -24.36 -34.04
CA ASP A 29 38.97 -23.35 -34.72
C ASP A 29 38.66 -23.78 -36.17
N ALA A 30 37.46 -23.43 -36.65
CA ALA A 30 37.01 -23.69 -38.01
C ALA A 30 36.39 -22.44 -38.64
N THR A 31 36.69 -22.21 -39.92
CA THR A 31 36.06 -21.14 -40.72
C THR A 31 35.05 -21.76 -41.67
N TRP A 32 33.86 -21.18 -41.70
CA TRP A 32 32.74 -21.64 -42.51
C TRP A 32 32.32 -20.58 -43.50
N ARG A 33 32.21 -20.96 -44.77
CA ARG A 33 31.59 -20.17 -45.82
C ARG A 33 30.07 -20.30 -45.72
N ILE A 34 29.44 -19.19 -45.40
CA ILE A 34 27.98 -19.09 -45.32
C ILE A 34 27.39 -18.99 -46.74
N PRO A 35 26.39 -19.80 -47.09
CA PRO A 35 25.72 -19.68 -48.38
C PRO A 35 24.89 -18.40 -48.47
N SER A 36 24.76 -17.84 -49.67
CA SER A 36 24.16 -16.51 -49.91
C SER A 36 22.69 -16.37 -49.49
N TYR A 37 21.97 -17.49 -49.33
CA TYR A 37 20.59 -17.52 -48.85
C TYR A 37 20.46 -17.50 -47.31
N ARG A 38 21.54 -17.76 -46.56
CA ARG A 38 21.57 -17.73 -45.08
C ARG A 38 22.08 -16.39 -44.56
N ARG A 39 21.25 -15.36 -44.69
CA ARG A 39 21.57 -13.98 -44.24
C ARG A 39 21.50 -13.79 -42.72
N ASP A 40 20.90 -14.76 -42.04
CA ASP A 40 20.76 -14.87 -40.59
C ASP A 40 22.08 -15.23 -39.89
N LEU A 41 23.00 -15.92 -40.57
CA LEU A 41 24.28 -16.37 -40.00
C LEU A 41 25.35 -15.27 -40.16
N GLN A 42 25.58 -14.48 -39.12
CA GLN A 42 26.49 -13.34 -39.13
C GLN A 42 27.60 -13.42 -38.05
N ARG A 43 27.41 -14.29 -37.05
CA ARG A 43 28.27 -14.43 -35.87
C ARG A 43 28.54 -15.92 -35.60
N ASP A 44 29.58 -16.18 -34.83
CA ASP A 44 29.94 -17.51 -34.34
C ASP A 44 28.80 -18.18 -33.56
N VAL A 45 28.07 -17.41 -32.73
CA VAL A 45 26.92 -17.90 -31.97
C VAL A 45 25.78 -18.43 -32.84
N ASP A 46 25.63 -17.92 -34.07
CA ASP A 46 24.60 -18.39 -35.01
C ASP A 46 24.95 -19.78 -35.53
N LEU A 47 26.24 -20.08 -35.69
CA LEU A 47 26.71 -21.43 -36.03
C LEU A 47 26.53 -22.40 -34.85
N ILE A 48 26.78 -21.91 -33.63
CA ILE A 48 26.53 -22.68 -32.41
C ILE A 48 25.03 -23.00 -32.29
N GLU A 49 24.14 -22.05 -32.60
CA GLU A 49 22.69 -22.29 -32.65
C GLU A 49 22.33 -23.38 -33.66
N GLU A 50 22.88 -23.36 -34.87
CA GLU A 50 22.64 -24.39 -35.89
C GLU A 50 23.08 -25.77 -35.42
N VAL A 51 24.24 -25.84 -34.76
CA VAL A 51 24.73 -27.07 -34.13
C VAL A 51 23.76 -27.55 -33.08
N VAL A 52 23.31 -26.68 -32.16
CA VAL A 52 22.34 -27.04 -31.11
C VAL A 52 21.00 -27.49 -31.71
N ARG A 53 20.51 -26.80 -32.74
CA ARG A 53 19.23 -27.07 -33.40
C ARG A 53 19.18 -28.46 -34.02
N ALA A 54 20.28 -28.92 -34.63
CA ALA A 54 20.36 -30.26 -35.20
C ALA A 54 20.83 -31.33 -34.21
N PHE A 55 21.71 -30.99 -33.27
CA PHE A 55 22.17 -31.91 -32.23
C PHE A 55 21.01 -32.31 -31.31
N GLY A 56 20.09 -31.38 -31.06
CA GLY A 56 18.96 -31.53 -30.16
C GLY A 56 19.26 -30.85 -28.82
N ALA A 57 18.54 -29.76 -28.54
CA ALA A 57 18.71 -29.00 -27.30
C ALA A 57 18.42 -29.85 -26.05
N GLU A 58 17.56 -30.87 -26.18
CA GLU A 58 17.21 -31.82 -25.12
C GLU A 58 18.38 -32.69 -24.66
N LYS A 59 19.42 -32.85 -25.50
CA LYS A 59 20.64 -33.62 -25.15
C LYS A 59 21.64 -32.80 -24.35
N ILE A 60 21.45 -31.49 -24.28
CA ILE A 60 22.30 -30.61 -23.49
C ILE A 60 21.81 -30.66 -22.06
N SER A 61 22.62 -31.24 -21.17
CA SER A 61 22.26 -31.38 -19.76
C SER A 61 22.11 -30.00 -19.10
N GLY A 62 20.98 -29.77 -18.43
CA GLY A 62 20.79 -28.58 -17.62
C GLY A 62 21.71 -28.57 -16.39
N THR A 63 22.05 -27.38 -15.91
CA THR A 63 22.80 -27.20 -14.65
C THR A 63 21.89 -26.56 -13.61
N ASP A 64 21.81 -27.14 -12.41
CA ASP A 64 21.06 -26.60 -11.26
C ASP A 64 21.90 -25.66 -10.37
N ARG A 65 23.19 -25.53 -10.67
CA ARG A 65 24.13 -24.69 -9.94
C ARG A 65 24.14 -23.26 -10.48
N SER A 66 23.53 -22.35 -9.73
CA SER A 66 23.68 -20.92 -9.94
C SER A 66 24.89 -20.38 -9.16
N ARG A 67 25.41 -19.22 -9.58
CA ARG A 67 26.34 -18.44 -8.76
C ARG A 67 25.58 -17.77 -7.62
N PHE A 68 26.25 -17.55 -6.49
CA PHE A 68 25.67 -16.73 -5.43
C PHE A 68 25.34 -15.33 -5.97
N THR A 69 24.10 -14.90 -5.75
CA THR A 69 23.63 -13.56 -6.07
C THR A 69 23.24 -12.87 -4.77
N PRO A 70 23.86 -11.73 -4.41
CA PRO A 70 23.47 -10.98 -3.22
C PRO A 70 22.06 -10.40 -3.39
N SER A 71 21.37 -10.18 -2.26
CA SER A 71 20.06 -9.54 -2.27
C SER A 71 20.13 -8.14 -2.89
N SER A 72 19.21 -7.91 -3.82
CA SER A 72 19.04 -6.66 -4.55
C SER A 72 17.97 -5.77 -3.90
N PRO A 73 17.90 -4.47 -4.27
CA PRO A 73 16.76 -3.63 -3.91
C PRO A 73 15.41 -4.19 -4.39
N ALA A 74 15.39 -4.95 -5.50
CA ALA A 74 14.16 -5.55 -6.02
C ALA A 74 13.64 -6.67 -5.10
N ASP A 75 14.54 -7.47 -4.51
CA ASP A 75 14.17 -8.53 -3.56
C ASP A 75 13.54 -7.93 -2.29
N ARG A 76 14.15 -6.87 -1.76
CA ARG A 76 13.61 -6.14 -0.59
C ARG A 76 12.23 -5.57 -0.87
N LEU A 77 12.02 -4.99 -2.06
CA LEU A 77 10.72 -4.48 -2.46
C LEU A 77 9.69 -5.61 -2.57
N HIS A 78 10.08 -6.75 -3.14
CA HIS A 78 9.22 -7.93 -3.22
C HIS A 78 8.78 -8.40 -1.83
N ASP A 79 9.70 -8.49 -0.87
CA ASP A 79 9.39 -8.89 0.50
C ASP A 79 8.41 -7.92 1.17
N ILE A 80 8.60 -6.60 0.95
CA ILE A 80 7.71 -5.55 1.45
C ILE A 80 6.29 -5.71 0.89
N GLU A 81 6.16 -5.83 -0.44
CA GLU A 81 4.86 -6.00 -1.08
C GLU A 81 4.18 -7.32 -0.66
N SER A 82 4.95 -8.41 -0.53
CA SER A 82 4.43 -9.70 -0.08
C SER A 82 3.93 -9.65 1.36
N ALA A 83 4.65 -8.97 2.26
CA ALA A 83 4.19 -8.74 3.63
C ALA A 83 2.93 -7.87 3.66
N LEU A 84 2.86 -6.83 2.81
CA LEU A 84 1.69 -5.96 2.67
C LEU A 84 0.46 -6.74 2.21
N ARG A 85 0.60 -7.56 1.16
CA ARG A 85 -0.46 -8.46 0.69
C ARG A 85 -0.96 -9.37 1.80
N ALA A 86 -0.05 -10.04 2.51
CA ALA A 86 -0.42 -10.97 3.57
C ALA A 86 -1.20 -10.28 4.71
N ARG A 87 -0.79 -9.07 5.13
CA ARG A 87 -1.50 -8.29 6.15
C ARG A 87 -2.90 -7.89 5.69
N LEU A 88 -3.05 -7.40 4.47
CA LEU A 88 -4.34 -6.93 3.95
C LEU A 88 -5.33 -8.07 3.73
N VAL A 89 -4.87 -9.21 3.21
CA VAL A 89 -5.67 -10.43 3.10
C VAL A 89 -6.12 -10.89 4.49
N ALA A 90 -5.23 -10.87 5.49
CA ALA A 90 -5.58 -11.23 6.87
C ALA A 90 -6.60 -10.27 7.52
N ARG A 91 -6.82 -9.07 6.96
CA ARG A 91 -7.87 -8.12 7.37
C ARG A 91 -9.16 -8.24 6.55
N GLY A 92 -9.25 -9.24 5.67
CA GLY A 92 -10.46 -9.52 4.89
C GLY A 92 -10.63 -8.61 3.67
N LEU A 93 -9.54 -8.07 3.13
CA LEU A 93 -9.53 -7.42 1.82
C LEU A 93 -9.08 -8.42 0.74
N SER A 94 -9.62 -8.27 -0.47
CA SER A 94 -9.23 -9.06 -1.64
C SER A 94 -8.28 -8.28 -2.54
N GLU A 95 -7.18 -8.91 -2.97
CA GLU A 95 -6.29 -8.31 -3.97
C GLU A 95 -6.97 -8.34 -5.34
N VAL A 96 -6.90 -7.23 -6.06
CA VAL A 96 -7.32 -7.15 -7.46
C VAL A 96 -6.18 -6.64 -8.32
N ARG A 97 -6.26 -6.94 -9.62
CA ARG A 97 -5.35 -6.41 -10.64
C ARG A 97 -6.17 -5.81 -11.75
N THR A 98 -6.11 -4.49 -11.88
CA THR A 98 -6.82 -3.77 -12.93
C THR A 98 -5.88 -3.42 -14.07
N SER A 99 -6.43 -3.11 -15.25
CA SER A 99 -5.63 -2.67 -16.39
C SER A 99 -4.88 -1.38 -16.04
N LYS A 100 -3.68 -1.23 -16.58
CA LYS A 100 -2.94 0.05 -16.56
C LYS A 100 -3.55 1.08 -17.51
N LEU A 101 -4.39 0.62 -18.43
CA LEU A 101 -5.09 1.43 -19.40
C LEU A 101 -6.53 1.63 -18.99
N ILE A 102 -7.02 2.85 -19.11
CA ILE A 102 -8.39 3.24 -18.78
C ILE A 102 -9.24 3.42 -20.04
N PRO A 103 -10.57 3.19 -19.94
CA PRO A 103 -11.50 3.42 -21.05
C PRO A 103 -11.66 4.91 -21.33
N ARG A 104 -12.20 5.28 -22.49
CA ARG A 104 -12.47 6.69 -22.84
C ARG A 104 -13.44 7.35 -21.85
N ASN A 105 -14.46 6.61 -21.44
CA ASN A 105 -15.41 7.03 -20.41
C ASN A 105 -14.90 6.58 -19.03
N ALA A 106 -13.75 7.11 -18.62
CA ALA A 106 -13.12 6.71 -17.36
C ALA A 106 -13.87 7.26 -16.13
N PRO A 107 -13.89 6.52 -15.01
CA PRO A 107 -14.46 6.99 -13.75
C PRO A 107 -13.59 8.10 -13.14
N ALA A 108 -14.02 8.65 -12.00
CA ALA A 108 -13.25 9.63 -11.23
C ALA A 108 -11.81 9.16 -10.95
N PHE A 109 -10.90 10.11 -10.70
CA PHE A 109 -9.45 9.87 -10.57
C PHE A 109 -8.78 9.49 -11.90
N SER A 110 -9.34 9.95 -13.01
CA SER A 110 -8.81 9.78 -14.37
C SER A 110 -8.50 11.12 -15.03
N GLU A 111 -8.56 12.21 -14.27
CA GLU A 111 -8.28 13.55 -14.75
C GLU A 111 -6.81 13.63 -15.19
N ASN A 112 -6.55 14.29 -16.31
CA ASN A 112 -5.21 14.42 -16.90
C ASN A 112 -4.53 13.09 -17.28
N ALA A 113 -5.30 12.01 -17.46
CA ALA A 113 -4.78 10.76 -17.97
C ALA A 113 -4.10 10.95 -19.32
N MET A 114 -2.97 10.28 -19.51
CA MET A 114 -2.17 10.42 -20.73
C MET A 114 -2.67 9.48 -21.81
N ALA A 115 -3.23 10.06 -22.88
CA ALA A 115 -3.77 9.30 -24.00
C ALA A 115 -2.66 8.59 -24.78
N LEU A 116 -2.94 7.36 -25.20
CA LEU A 116 -2.11 6.63 -26.15
C LEU A 116 -2.30 7.22 -27.55
N GLN A 117 -1.23 7.26 -28.33
CA GLN A 117 -1.30 7.70 -29.72
C GLN A 117 -2.08 6.71 -30.60
N ASN A 118 -1.88 5.40 -30.38
CA ASN A 118 -2.49 4.32 -31.17
C ASN A 118 -3.17 3.30 -30.24
N PRO A 119 -4.33 3.64 -29.64
CA PRO A 119 -5.04 2.73 -28.76
C PRO A 119 -5.64 1.54 -29.54
N LEU A 120 -5.61 0.35 -28.94
CA LEU A 120 -6.14 -0.87 -29.56
C LEU A 120 -7.67 -0.97 -29.48
N SER A 121 -8.28 -0.32 -28.49
CA SER A 121 -9.73 -0.30 -28.27
C SER A 121 -10.16 0.93 -27.45
N GLU A 122 -11.46 1.19 -27.44
CA GLU A 122 -12.09 2.25 -26.63
C GLU A 122 -11.99 2.02 -25.11
N ASP A 123 -11.76 0.77 -24.71
CA ASP A 123 -11.54 0.40 -23.31
C ASP A 123 -10.10 0.66 -22.83
N HIS A 124 -9.19 0.99 -23.75
CA HIS A 124 -7.75 1.06 -23.50
C HIS A 124 -7.11 2.28 -24.18
N VAL A 125 -7.60 3.48 -23.86
CA VAL A 125 -7.23 4.71 -24.58
C VAL A 125 -6.18 5.57 -23.88
N ALA A 126 -5.99 5.43 -22.57
CA ALA A 126 -5.06 6.27 -21.80
C ALA A 126 -4.42 5.51 -20.64
N LEU A 127 -3.26 5.97 -20.17
CA LEU A 127 -2.59 5.46 -18.97
C LEU A 127 -3.30 5.95 -17.70
N ARG A 128 -3.51 5.05 -16.73
CA ARG A 128 -4.15 5.39 -15.45
C ARG A 128 -3.26 6.32 -14.60
N PRO A 129 -3.77 7.48 -14.13
CA PRO A 129 -3.05 8.34 -13.19
C PRO A 129 -3.24 7.91 -11.73
N SER A 130 -4.25 7.06 -11.45
CA SER A 130 -4.58 6.51 -10.15
C SER A 130 -5.08 5.06 -10.29
N LEU A 131 -4.86 4.24 -9.26
CA LEU A 131 -5.44 2.90 -9.10
C LEU A 131 -6.94 2.98 -8.78
N LEU A 132 -7.39 4.10 -8.19
CA LEU A 132 -8.78 4.25 -7.76
C LEU A 132 -9.77 4.15 -8.92
N SER A 133 -9.40 4.62 -10.11
CA SER A 133 -10.22 4.49 -11.32
C SER A 133 -10.53 3.03 -11.65
N GLY A 134 -9.51 2.17 -11.59
CA GLY A 134 -9.65 0.73 -11.76
C GLY A 134 -10.50 0.08 -10.66
N LEU A 135 -10.25 0.45 -9.40
CA LEU A 135 -10.99 -0.09 -8.25
C LEU A 135 -12.49 0.26 -8.31
N ILE A 136 -12.84 1.48 -8.74
CA ILE A 136 -14.23 1.90 -8.95
C ILE A 136 -14.91 1.03 -10.01
N GLY A 137 -14.22 0.73 -11.12
CA GLY A 137 -14.73 -0.19 -12.14
C GLY A 137 -14.89 -1.65 -11.65
N VAL A 138 -14.08 -2.09 -10.67
CA VAL A 138 -14.28 -3.39 -10.01
C VAL A 138 -15.50 -3.35 -9.09
N LEU A 139 -15.67 -2.29 -8.31
CA LEU A 139 -16.86 -2.09 -7.48
C LEU A 139 -18.13 -2.15 -8.32
N GLU A 140 -18.18 -1.40 -9.43
CA GLU A 140 -19.33 -1.38 -10.32
C GLU A 140 -19.74 -2.77 -10.81
N ARG A 141 -18.77 -3.57 -11.25
CA ARG A 141 -19.02 -4.95 -11.70
C ARG A 141 -19.57 -5.83 -10.58
N ASN A 142 -19.07 -5.68 -9.37
CA ASN A 142 -19.56 -6.44 -8.21
C ASN A 142 -20.97 -6.00 -7.79
N LEU A 143 -21.27 -4.70 -7.84
CA LEU A 143 -22.63 -4.19 -7.59
C LEU A 143 -23.63 -4.78 -8.58
N ARG A 144 -23.31 -4.80 -9.87
CA ARG A 144 -24.15 -5.41 -10.92
C ARG A 144 -24.35 -6.91 -10.73
N ALA A 145 -23.39 -7.58 -10.07
CA ALA A 145 -23.47 -8.98 -9.72
C ALA A 145 -24.22 -9.24 -8.39
N GLY A 146 -24.74 -8.20 -7.73
CA GLY A 146 -25.51 -8.31 -6.48
C GLY A 146 -24.67 -8.39 -5.21
N ALA A 147 -23.40 -7.97 -5.24
CA ALA A 147 -22.57 -7.94 -4.04
C ALA A 147 -23.10 -6.93 -3.00
N GLU A 148 -23.12 -7.32 -1.73
CA GLU A 148 -23.50 -6.45 -0.60
C GLU A 148 -22.30 -5.92 0.20
N ARG A 149 -21.10 -6.39 -0.15
CA ARG A 149 -19.82 -5.99 0.45
C ARG A 149 -18.72 -6.10 -0.60
N VAL A 150 -17.88 -5.06 -0.66
CA VAL A 150 -16.69 -5.03 -1.50
C VAL A 150 -15.55 -4.40 -0.69
N ALA A 151 -14.50 -5.16 -0.41
CA ALA A 151 -13.31 -4.69 0.31
C ALA A 151 -12.08 -5.13 -0.49
N LEU A 152 -11.43 -4.19 -1.17
CA LEU A 152 -10.42 -4.45 -2.19
C LEU A 152 -9.15 -3.69 -1.89
N PHE A 153 -8.03 -4.25 -2.36
CA PHE A 153 -6.79 -3.51 -2.50
C PHE A 153 -6.08 -3.88 -3.82
N GLU A 154 -5.27 -2.97 -4.34
CA GLU A 154 -4.37 -3.22 -5.47
C GLU A 154 -3.00 -2.63 -5.17
N LEU A 155 -1.94 -3.39 -5.43
CA LEU A 155 -0.57 -2.86 -5.50
C LEU A 155 -0.18 -2.77 -6.98
N GLY A 156 0.13 -1.56 -7.45
CA GLY A 156 0.32 -1.36 -8.87
C GLY A 156 1.03 -0.07 -9.22
N ARG A 157 1.30 0.09 -10.52
CA ARG A 157 1.88 1.33 -11.06
C ARG A 157 0.80 2.27 -11.54
N VAL A 158 1.06 3.55 -11.39
CA VAL A 158 0.33 4.65 -12.01
C VAL A 158 1.30 5.52 -12.80
N PHE A 159 0.76 6.33 -13.70
CA PHE A 159 1.54 7.19 -14.59
C PHE A 159 1.18 8.64 -14.32
N VAL A 160 2.12 9.37 -13.71
CA VAL A 160 1.89 10.74 -13.26
C VAL A 160 2.16 11.70 -14.42
N PRO A 161 1.18 12.54 -14.82
CA PRO A 161 1.37 13.55 -15.83
C PRO A 161 2.28 14.69 -15.32
N PRO A 162 2.93 15.46 -16.22
CA PRO A 162 2.84 15.35 -17.68
C PRO A 162 3.79 14.31 -18.31
N ASP A 163 4.78 13.82 -17.57
CA ASP A 163 5.91 13.06 -18.13
C ASP A 163 5.75 11.53 -18.12
N ALA A 164 4.55 11.02 -17.80
CA ALA A 164 4.29 9.59 -17.54
C ALA A 164 5.27 8.98 -16.52
N ARG A 165 5.67 9.73 -15.49
CA ARG A 165 6.53 9.19 -14.44
C ARG A 165 5.82 8.01 -13.79
N GLU A 166 6.46 6.86 -13.79
CA GLU A 166 5.94 5.68 -13.13
C GLU A 166 6.11 5.80 -11.62
N GLU A 167 5.01 5.61 -10.89
CA GLU A 167 5.01 5.50 -9.44
C GLU A 167 4.28 4.24 -9.00
N ARG A 168 4.79 3.58 -7.96
CA ARG A 168 4.10 2.49 -7.28
C ARG A 168 3.17 3.05 -6.23
N ARG A 169 1.95 2.53 -6.21
CA ARG A 169 0.92 2.90 -5.24
C ARG A 169 0.24 1.65 -4.69
N ALA A 170 -0.34 1.81 -3.50
CA ALA A 170 -1.34 0.91 -2.98
C ALA A 170 -2.68 1.63 -2.96
N GLY A 171 -3.67 1.06 -3.65
CA GLY A 171 -5.05 1.52 -3.69
C GLY A 171 -5.94 0.65 -2.82
N PHE A 172 -6.94 1.25 -2.20
CA PHE A 172 -7.90 0.62 -1.30
C PHE A 172 -9.30 1.09 -1.67
N LEU A 173 -10.27 0.18 -1.61
CA LEU A 173 -11.68 0.51 -1.74
C LEU A 173 -12.49 -0.36 -0.77
N VAL A 174 -13.35 0.26 0.03
CA VAL A 174 -14.29 -0.44 0.90
C VAL A 174 -15.69 0.12 0.71
N TRP A 175 -16.67 -0.78 0.64
CA TRP A 175 -18.09 -0.45 0.49
C TRP A 175 -18.96 -1.59 1.01
N GLY A 176 -20.17 -1.25 1.45
CA GLY A 176 -21.19 -2.20 1.85
C GLY A 176 -21.10 -2.60 3.32
N LYS A 177 -21.60 -3.79 3.68
CA LYS A 177 -21.75 -4.22 5.09
C LYS A 177 -20.41 -4.58 5.75
N ILE A 178 -20.26 -4.33 7.05
CA ILE A 178 -19.11 -4.81 7.86
C ILE A 178 -19.06 -6.34 7.89
N VAL A 179 -20.22 -6.98 7.98
CA VAL A 179 -20.36 -8.44 7.85
C VAL A 179 -21.28 -8.69 6.66
N SER A 180 -20.79 -9.39 5.63
CA SER A 180 -21.59 -9.64 4.43
C SER A 180 -22.76 -10.58 4.71
N GLU A 181 -22.53 -11.62 5.50
CA GLU A 181 -23.53 -12.64 5.80
C GLU A 181 -24.05 -12.53 7.23
N PRO A 182 -25.38 -12.61 7.46
CA PRO A 182 -25.94 -12.68 8.80
C PRO A 182 -25.32 -13.85 9.57
N HIS A 183 -24.75 -13.56 10.74
CA HIS A 183 -24.15 -14.59 11.59
C HIS A 183 -24.81 -14.56 12.96
N TRP A 184 -25.25 -15.72 13.44
CA TRP A 184 -26.03 -15.84 14.69
C TRP A 184 -25.30 -15.33 15.95
N ARG A 185 -23.97 -15.24 15.94
CA ARG A 185 -23.16 -14.65 17.03
C ARG A 185 -22.81 -13.18 16.84
N THR A 186 -23.04 -12.64 15.64
CA THR A 186 -22.55 -11.31 15.28
C THR A 186 -23.75 -10.48 14.86
N PRO A 187 -24.23 -9.57 15.71
CA PRO A 187 -25.31 -8.68 15.32
C PRO A 187 -24.87 -7.83 14.14
N ASP A 188 -25.84 -7.31 13.39
CA ASP A 188 -25.57 -6.36 12.32
C ASP A 188 -24.84 -5.13 12.88
N GLN A 189 -23.65 -4.86 12.35
CA GLN A 189 -22.81 -3.73 12.76
C GLN A 189 -22.94 -2.54 11.81
N GLY A 190 -23.80 -2.64 10.80
CA GLY A 190 -24.00 -1.59 9.80
C GLY A 190 -22.94 -1.61 8.68
N PRO A 191 -22.90 -0.54 7.88
CA PRO A 191 -21.99 -0.43 6.75
C PRO A 191 -20.55 -0.08 7.18
N LEU A 192 -19.59 -0.47 6.35
CA LEU A 192 -18.21 0.00 6.42
C LEU A 192 -18.18 1.53 6.32
N GLY A 193 -17.35 2.14 7.14
CA GLY A 193 -17.11 3.57 7.19
C GLY A 193 -15.66 3.96 6.91
N PHE A 194 -15.39 5.27 7.00
CA PHE A 194 -14.06 5.83 6.84
C PHE A 194 -13.04 5.25 7.84
N PHE A 195 -13.47 4.95 9.07
CA PHE A 195 -12.57 4.40 10.08
C PHE A 195 -12.19 2.93 9.83
N ASP A 196 -13.02 2.16 9.13
CA ASP A 196 -12.67 0.80 8.69
C ASP A 196 -11.60 0.85 7.60
N LEU A 197 -11.75 1.76 6.64
CA LEU A 197 -10.72 2.05 5.64
C LEU A 197 -9.42 2.50 6.32
N LYS A 198 -9.50 3.45 7.25
CA LYS A 198 -8.34 3.95 8.00
C LYS A 198 -7.64 2.81 8.73
N GLY A 199 -8.39 1.94 9.41
CA GLY A 199 -7.84 0.77 10.10
C GLY A 199 -7.17 -0.22 9.14
N ALA A 200 -7.73 -0.43 7.94
CA ALA A 200 -7.11 -1.24 6.91
C ALA A 200 -5.77 -0.64 6.44
N VAL A 201 -5.75 0.66 6.15
CA VAL A 201 -4.54 1.40 5.75
C VAL A 201 -3.48 1.36 6.86
N GLU A 202 -3.82 1.72 8.10
CA GLU A 202 -2.89 1.69 9.24
C GLU A 202 -2.37 0.28 9.55
N SER A 203 -3.13 -0.77 9.24
CA SER A 203 -2.66 -2.14 9.41
C SER A 203 -1.64 -2.61 8.37
N ALA A 204 -1.66 -1.96 7.21
CA ALA A 204 -0.79 -2.27 6.09
C ALA A 204 0.64 -1.77 6.35
N PHE A 205 0.75 -0.61 7.01
CA PHE A 205 2.00 0.10 7.25
C PHE A 205 2.44 0.01 8.71
N PRO A 206 3.71 -0.33 9.00
CA PRO A 206 4.20 -0.41 10.36
C PRO A 206 4.40 0.96 11.01
N GLU A 207 4.55 2.03 10.22
CA GLU A 207 4.68 3.39 10.74
C GLU A 207 3.35 3.98 11.17
N LYS A 208 3.43 4.92 12.11
CA LYS A 208 2.30 5.77 12.46
C LYS A 208 2.02 6.73 11.30
N LEU A 209 0.81 6.62 10.75
CA LEU A 209 0.29 7.54 9.74
C LEU A 209 -0.49 8.67 10.41
N SER A 210 -0.40 9.88 9.87
CA SER A 210 -1.26 11.02 10.20
C SER A 210 -2.29 11.21 9.08
N PHE A 211 -3.52 11.54 9.48
CA PHE A 211 -4.65 11.79 8.58
C PHE A 211 -5.15 13.21 8.85
N GLN A 212 -4.91 14.12 7.91
CA GLN A 212 -5.25 15.53 8.04
C GLN A 212 -6.44 15.85 7.15
N GLY A 213 -7.49 16.47 7.71
CA GLY A 213 -8.66 16.84 6.92
C GLY A 213 -8.29 17.76 5.76
N SER A 214 -8.72 17.42 4.55
CA SER A 214 -8.38 18.16 3.33
C SER A 214 -9.61 18.38 2.46
N ARG A 215 -9.42 18.98 1.28
CA ARG A 215 -10.45 19.09 0.24
C ARG A 215 -9.95 18.39 -1.00
N HIS A 216 -10.81 17.61 -1.65
CA HIS A 216 -10.49 16.95 -2.89
C HIS A 216 -11.72 16.94 -3.81
N PRO A 217 -11.59 17.27 -5.11
CA PRO A 217 -12.74 17.38 -6.02
C PRO A 217 -13.64 16.12 -6.05
N ASN A 218 -13.00 14.96 -5.99
CA ASN A 218 -13.69 13.67 -6.11
C ASN A 218 -14.15 13.06 -4.78
N LEU A 219 -13.91 13.73 -3.65
CA LEU A 219 -14.19 13.19 -2.31
C LEU A 219 -15.07 14.16 -1.51
N SER A 220 -16.15 13.64 -0.92
CA SER A 220 -17.04 14.41 -0.02
C SER A 220 -16.45 14.56 1.38
N ILE A 221 -15.72 13.54 1.84
CA ILE A 221 -14.86 13.57 3.02
C ILE A 221 -13.46 13.25 2.51
N ALA A 222 -12.48 14.13 2.71
CA ALA A 222 -11.12 13.94 2.23
C ALA A 222 -10.10 14.10 3.37
N ALA A 223 -9.06 13.27 3.32
CA ALA A 223 -7.93 13.34 4.22
C ALA A 223 -6.60 13.18 3.47
N GLU A 224 -5.71 14.12 3.73
CA GLU A 224 -4.25 14.07 3.64
C GLU A 224 -3.65 12.86 4.38
N ILE A 225 -2.95 11.91 3.75
CA ILE A 225 -2.18 10.87 4.47
C ILE A 225 -0.71 11.26 4.52
N TYR A 226 -0.15 11.31 5.72
CA TYR A 226 1.24 11.67 5.97
C TYR A 226 1.97 10.58 6.73
N ALA A 227 3.24 10.34 6.38
CA ALA A 227 4.19 9.56 7.16
C ALA A 227 5.42 10.43 7.46
N ASN A 228 5.78 10.61 8.73
CA ASN A 228 6.87 11.49 9.16
C ASN A 228 6.79 12.91 8.52
N ASP A 229 5.60 13.51 8.54
CA ASP A 229 5.28 14.82 7.93
C ASP A 229 5.44 14.90 6.40
N GLN A 230 5.74 13.78 5.74
CA GLN A 230 5.76 13.70 4.29
C GLN A 230 4.39 13.23 3.77
N PHE A 231 3.82 13.99 2.82
CA PHE A 231 2.61 13.58 2.11
C PHE A 231 2.87 12.29 1.33
N ILE A 232 2.05 11.27 1.57
CA ILE A 232 2.16 9.98 0.89
C ILE A 232 0.91 9.58 0.13
N GLY A 233 -0.23 10.24 0.33
CA GLY A 233 -1.46 9.82 -0.33
C GLY A 233 -2.71 10.49 0.20
N ILE A 234 -3.86 10.00 -0.25
CA ILE A 234 -5.19 10.51 0.10
C ILE A 234 -6.10 9.37 0.57
N ALA A 235 -7.06 9.70 1.43
CA ALA A 235 -8.17 8.83 1.80
C ALA A 235 -9.48 9.63 1.82
N GLY A 236 -10.60 8.98 1.59
CA GLY A 236 -11.87 9.67 1.68
C GLY A 236 -13.09 8.87 1.27
N GLN A 237 -14.24 9.53 1.39
CA GLN A 237 -15.50 9.06 0.83
C GLN A 237 -15.68 9.65 -0.57
N LEU A 238 -16.00 8.84 -1.56
CA LEU A 238 -16.32 9.32 -2.91
C LEU A 238 -17.51 10.27 -2.88
N SER A 239 -17.39 11.39 -3.61
CA SER A 239 -18.52 12.31 -3.79
C SER A 239 -19.57 11.69 -4.73
N SER A 240 -20.84 12.00 -4.53
CA SER A 240 -21.92 11.49 -5.37
C SER A 240 -21.76 11.87 -6.84
N SER A 241 -21.16 13.04 -7.14
CA SER A 241 -20.85 13.46 -8.52
C SER A 241 -19.72 12.68 -9.17
N SER A 242 -18.85 12.06 -8.37
CA SER A 242 -17.75 11.20 -8.85
C SER A 242 -18.19 9.74 -9.01
N LEU A 243 -19.35 9.41 -8.46
CA LEU A 243 -19.90 8.08 -8.42
C LEU A 243 -20.98 7.95 -9.51
N ASN A 244 -20.59 7.58 -10.73
CA ASN A 244 -21.53 7.22 -11.79
C ASN A 244 -22.16 5.82 -11.59
N ILE A 245 -22.14 5.31 -10.36
CA ILE A 245 -22.58 3.96 -10.01
C ILE A 245 -23.57 4.03 -8.84
N ASP A 246 -24.65 3.26 -8.92
CA ASP A 246 -25.71 3.23 -7.90
C ASP A 246 -25.29 2.36 -6.70
N ALA A 247 -24.27 2.83 -5.96
CA ALA A 247 -23.84 2.19 -4.73
C ALA A 247 -24.65 2.77 -3.56
N ARG A 248 -25.41 1.91 -2.86
CA ARG A 248 -26.11 2.32 -1.64
C ARG A 248 -25.11 2.57 -0.52
N GLY A 249 -25.16 3.75 0.09
CA GLY A 249 -24.25 4.12 1.19
C GLY A 249 -22.90 4.70 0.72
N GLY A 250 -21.99 4.93 1.67
CA GLY A 250 -20.70 5.54 1.37
C GLY A 250 -19.71 4.55 0.75
N VAL A 251 -19.04 4.96 -0.34
CA VAL A 251 -17.87 4.27 -0.87
C VAL A 251 -16.62 4.98 -0.38
N PHE A 252 -15.75 4.26 0.31
CA PHE A 252 -14.52 4.82 0.88
C PHE A 252 -13.31 4.29 0.15
N VAL A 253 -12.39 5.19 -0.21
CA VAL A 253 -11.19 4.90 -1.00
C VAL A 253 -9.95 5.49 -0.35
N ALA A 254 -8.81 4.84 -0.51
CA ALA A 254 -7.51 5.42 -0.21
C ALA A 254 -6.50 5.06 -1.29
N GLU A 255 -5.57 5.95 -1.56
CA GLU A 255 -4.42 5.68 -2.42
C GLU A 255 -3.18 6.33 -1.84
N LEU A 256 -2.08 5.59 -1.80
CA LEU A 256 -0.83 6.06 -1.22
C LEU A 256 0.38 5.50 -1.97
N SER A 257 1.46 6.27 -1.97
CA SER A 257 2.71 5.95 -2.65
C SER A 257 3.52 4.92 -1.87
N LEU A 258 4.07 3.95 -2.60
CA LEU A 258 5.00 2.94 -2.08
C LEU A 258 6.46 3.27 -2.40
N ASP A 259 6.72 4.25 -3.27
CA ASP A 259 8.08 4.66 -3.62
C ASP A 259 8.68 5.68 -2.62
N LEU A 260 7.84 6.26 -1.76
CA LEU A 260 8.30 7.14 -0.69
C LEU A 260 8.84 6.33 0.50
N PRO A 261 9.88 6.82 1.19
CA PRO A 261 10.52 6.09 2.28
C PRO A 261 9.60 6.04 3.50
N ILE A 262 8.72 5.04 3.56
CA ILE A 262 8.00 4.67 4.77
C ILE A 262 8.99 3.85 5.61
N ARG A 263 9.57 4.46 6.66
CA ARG A 263 10.62 3.77 7.43
C ARG A 263 10.02 2.52 8.07
N GLY A 264 10.80 1.46 8.15
CA GLY A 264 10.33 0.24 8.78
C GLY A 264 9.40 -0.67 7.98
N LEU A 265 9.05 -0.33 6.73
CA LEU A 265 8.78 -1.37 5.74
C LEU A 265 10.06 -2.19 5.55
N GLY A 266 10.14 -3.31 6.27
CA GLY A 266 11.33 -4.17 6.34
C GLY A 266 12.31 -3.86 7.48
N SER A 267 11.99 -3.01 8.47
CA SER A 267 12.86 -2.89 9.66
C SER A 267 12.78 -4.15 10.52
N THR A 268 13.94 -4.56 11.02
CA THR A 268 14.04 -5.58 12.07
C THR A 268 13.50 -5.01 13.39
N ALA A 269 12.61 -5.76 14.05
CA ALA A 269 12.12 -5.39 15.36
C ALA A 269 13.31 -5.32 16.34
N THR A 270 13.50 -4.17 16.99
CA THR A 270 14.48 -4.03 18.07
C THR A 270 13.85 -4.51 19.38
N PHE A 271 14.58 -5.34 20.13
CA PHE A 271 14.13 -5.75 21.46
C PHE A 271 13.95 -4.52 22.36
N CYS A 272 12.79 -4.44 23.00
CA CYS A 272 12.51 -3.48 24.07
C CYS A 272 12.21 -4.30 25.33
N GLU A 273 12.88 -3.97 26.42
CA GLU A 273 12.69 -4.66 27.69
C GLU A 273 11.24 -4.49 28.19
N PHE A 274 10.64 -5.57 28.67
CA PHE A 274 9.27 -5.56 29.17
C PHE A 274 9.17 -4.71 30.44
N GLY A 275 8.03 -4.04 30.63
CA GLY A 275 7.74 -3.32 31.87
C GLY A 275 7.65 -4.28 33.06
N LYS A 276 8.66 -4.25 33.94
CA LYS A 276 8.72 -5.08 35.17
C LYS A 276 7.79 -4.58 36.28
N PHE A 277 7.32 -3.34 36.16
CA PHE A 277 6.53 -2.66 37.19
C PHE A 277 5.09 -2.40 36.71
N PRO A 278 4.11 -2.39 37.64
CA PRO A 278 2.73 -2.14 37.29
C PRO A 278 2.55 -0.73 36.71
N ALA A 279 1.65 -0.61 35.74
CA ALA A 279 1.25 0.69 35.20
C ALA A 279 0.07 1.25 36.01
N VAL A 280 -0.02 2.58 36.08
CA VAL A 280 -1.14 3.31 36.68
C VAL A 280 -1.87 4.06 35.59
N THR A 281 -3.20 3.97 35.53
CA THR A 281 -4.01 4.68 34.55
C THR A 281 -4.76 5.84 35.20
N ARG A 282 -4.83 6.97 34.49
CA ARG A 282 -5.71 8.10 34.84
C ARG A 282 -6.43 8.59 33.60
N ASP A 283 -7.72 8.84 33.75
CA ASP A 283 -8.53 9.36 32.66
C ASP A 283 -8.61 10.89 32.74
N ILE A 284 -8.69 11.56 31.59
CA ILE A 284 -8.95 12.99 31.47
C ILE A 284 -10.11 13.15 30.51
N ALA A 285 -11.21 13.73 31.01
CA ALA A 285 -12.30 14.20 30.18
C ALA A 285 -12.17 15.72 29.97
N MET A 286 -12.45 16.19 28.76
CA MET A 286 -12.35 17.59 28.40
C MET A 286 -13.47 18.00 27.46
N ILE A 287 -13.99 19.20 27.68
CA ILE A 287 -14.89 19.90 26.77
C ILE A 287 -14.02 20.72 25.83
N VAL A 288 -14.20 20.49 24.54
CA VAL A 288 -13.38 21.06 23.47
C VAL A 288 -14.26 21.70 22.41
N PRO A 289 -13.76 22.72 21.68
CA PRO A 289 -14.42 23.19 20.46
C PRO A 289 -14.57 22.05 19.44
N ASP A 290 -15.64 22.07 18.66
CA ASP A 290 -15.89 21.07 17.60
C ASP A 290 -14.88 21.13 16.44
N THR A 291 -14.15 22.24 16.32
CA THR A 291 -13.04 22.44 15.38
C THR A 291 -11.74 21.77 15.81
N LEU A 292 -11.57 21.44 17.09
CA LEU A 292 -10.32 20.92 17.62
C LEU A 292 -10.15 19.43 17.26
N SER A 293 -9.07 19.11 16.57
CA SER A 293 -8.81 17.75 16.09
C SER A 293 -8.23 16.84 17.18
N HIS A 294 -8.46 15.54 17.02
CA HIS A 294 -7.83 14.52 17.87
C HIS A 294 -6.31 14.59 17.82
N GLU A 295 -5.73 14.89 16.66
CA GLU A 295 -4.27 14.98 16.51
C GLU A 295 -3.69 16.14 17.31
N GLU A 296 -4.30 17.33 17.28
CA GLU A 296 -3.85 18.48 18.08
C GLU A 296 -3.88 18.16 19.58
N MET A 297 -4.97 17.55 20.07
CA MET A 297 -5.06 17.11 21.46
C MET A 297 -3.99 16.07 21.81
N TRP A 298 -3.80 15.07 20.94
CA TRP A 298 -2.80 14.03 21.16
C TRP A 298 -1.38 14.59 21.18
N LYS A 299 -1.05 15.54 20.29
CA LYS A 299 0.26 16.21 20.24
C LYS A 299 0.56 16.93 21.55
N VAL A 300 -0.37 17.73 22.05
CA VAL A 300 -0.22 18.46 23.32
C VAL A 300 -0.02 17.51 24.50
N ILE A 301 -0.64 16.33 24.50
CA ILE A 301 -0.49 15.33 25.57
C ILE A 301 0.86 14.59 25.45
N PHE A 302 1.24 14.15 24.25
CA PHE A 302 2.29 13.15 24.06
C PHE A 302 3.64 13.71 23.58
N GLU A 303 3.66 14.75 22.73
CA GLU A 303 4.91 15.33 22.21
C GLU A 303 5.85 15.92 23.27
N PRO A 304 5.35 16.47 24.40
CA PRO A 304 6.22 16.87 25.50
C PRO A 304 7.07 15.74 26.09
N LYS A 305 6.74 14.48 25.76
CA LYS A 305 7.43 13.28 26.22
C LYS A 305 7.60 13.28 27.74
N GLU A 306 6.49 13.52 28.46
CA GLU A 306 6.50 13.43 29.93
C GLU A 306 7.05 12.06 30.33
N SER A 307 8.06 12.05 31.20
CA SER A 307 8.92 10.88 31.42
C SER A 307 8.18 9.63 31.88
N LEU A 308 7.06 9.82 32.59
CA LEU A 308 6.25 8.72 33.12
C LEU A 308 5.12 8.27 32.18
N LEU A 309 4.79 9.06 31.14
CA LEU A 309 3.67 8.78 30.26
C LEU A 309 4.07 7.73 29.21
N GLU A 310 3.49 6.55 29.32
CA GLU A 310 3.76 5.41 28.43
C GLU A 310 2.79 5.37 27.24
N LYS A 311 1.49 5.61 27.49
CA LYS A 311 0.44 5.44 26.48
C LYS A 311 -0.70 6.43 26.67
N VAL A 312 -1.27 6.89 25.56
CA VAL A 312 -2.46 7.75 25.50
C VAL A 312 -3.46 7.08 24.57
N ALA A 313 -4.69 6.86 25.04
CA ALA A 313 -5.75 6.25 24.25
C ALA A 313 -7.04 7.07 24.39
N LEU A 314 -7.60 7.51 23.26
CA LEU A 314 -8.97 8.01 23.21
C LEU A 314 -9.92 6.83 23.44
N PHE A 315 -10.90 6.98 24.35
CA PHE A 315 -11.86 5.91 24.61
C PHE A 315 -13.31 6.36 24.59
N ASP A 316 -13.60 7.66 24.70
CA ASP A 316 -14.96 8.18 24.65
C ASP A 316 -15.03 9.56 23.99
N ARG A 317 -16.14 9.81 23.30
CA ARG A 317 -16.42 11.05 22.57
C ARG A 317 -17.93 11.27 22.46
N VAL A 318 -18.39 12.42 22.94
CA VAL A 318 -19.80 12.88 22.85
C VAL A 318 -19.87 14.07 21.90
N VAL A 319 -20.71 13.98 20.87
CA VAL A 319 -20.86 14.99 19.81
C VAL A 319 -22.31 15.22 19.40
N GLY A 320 -22.55 16.26 18.60
CA GLY A 320 -23.84 16.55 17.99
C GLY A 320 -24.87 17.01 19.02
N LYS A 321 -26.14 16.63 18.82
CA LYS A 321 -27.26 17.13 19.64
C LYS A 321 -27.10 16.88 21.13
N GLU A 322 -26.53 15.73 21.50
CA GLU A 322 -26.26 15.40 22.91
C GLU A 322 -25.22 16.33 23.51
N ALA A 323 -24.13 16.60 22.78
CA ALA A 323 -23.10 17.52 23.23
C ALA A 323 -23.60 18.97 23.30
N GLU A 324 -24.43 19.41 22.35
CA GLU A 324 -25.06 20.73 22.37
C GLU A 324 -25.95 20.92 23.60
N GLN A 325 -26.74 19.90 23.96
CA GLN A 325 -27.60 19.94 25.15
C GLN A 325 -26.79 19.98 26.46
N LEU A 326 -25.68 19.24 26.53
CA LEU A 326 -24.89 19.11 27.75
C LEU A 326 -23.86 20.23 27.95
N PHE A 327 -23.25 20.73 26.87
CA PHE A 327 -22.09 21.63 26.94
C PHE A 327 -22.29 22.97 26.22
N GLY A 328 -23.38 23.11 25.47
CA GLY A 328 -23.68 24.26 24.62
C GLY A 328 -23.21 24.08 23.17
N PRO A 329 -23.61 25.01 22.29
CA PRO A 329 -23.35 24.91 20.85
C PRO A 329 -21.84 24.94 20.54
N GLY A 330 -21.43 24.16 19.53
CA GLY A 330 -20.04 24.11 19.04
C GLY A 330 -19.04 23.45 19.99
N LYS A 331 -19.51 22.70 20.99
CA LYS A 331 -18.66 21.99 21.96
C LYS A 331 -18.89 20.49 21.91
N ASN A 332 -17.80 19.75 22.06
CA ASN A 332 -17.76 18.30 22.17
C ASN A 332 -17.09 17.90 23.48
N SER A 333 -17.38 16.69 23.98
CA SER A 333 -16.65 16.10 25.10
C SER A 333 -15.79 14.95 24.60
N VAL A 334 -14.54 14.90 25.05
CA VAL A 334 -13.55 13.90 24.62
C VAL A 334 -12.84 13.37 25.85
N ALA A 335 -12.67 12.05 25.96
CA ALA A 335 -12.01 11.42 27.09
C ALA A 335 -10.83 10.55 26.67
N PHE A 336 -9.68 10.78 27.31
CA PHE A 336 -8.44 10.04 27.12
C PHE A 336 -8.07 9.25 28.36
N ARG A 337 -7.56 8.05 28.16
CA ARG A 337 -6.89 7.24 29.16
C ARG A 337 -5.38 7.39 29.02
N LEU A 338 -4.75 7.86 30.08
CA LEU A 338 -3.30 8.05 30.15
C LEU A 338 -2.72 6.94 31.03
N THR A 339 -1.76 6.19 30.50
CA THR A 339 -1.07 5.11 31.19
C THR A 339 0.32 5.60 31.59
N TYR A 340 0.63 5.51 32.88
CA TYR A 340 1.89 5.92 33.46
C TYR A 340 2.68 4.71 33.95
N ARG A 341 3.98 4.67 33.66
CA ARG A 341 4.89 3.61 34.11
C ARG A 341 6.32 4.13 34.18
N ASP A 342 7.05 3.69 35.20
CA ASP A 342 8.51 3.81 35.27
C ASP A 342 9.15 2.44 34.97
N LYS A 343 10.33 2.45 34.34
CA LYS A 343 11.03 1.22 33.93
C LYS A 343 11.71 0.50 35.10
N ASN A 344 12.01 1.23 36.17
CA ASN A 344 12.90 0.80 37.24
C ASN A 344 12.22 0.71 38.61
N ARG A 345 10.98 1.20 38.76
CA ARG A 345 10.23 1.12 40.02
C ARG A 345 8.72 1.28 39.86
N THR A 346 8.00 0.94 40.93
CA THR A 346 6.58 1.26 41.07
C THR A 346 6.39 2.75 41.32
N LEU A 347 5.41 3.35 40.65
CA LEU A 347 5.05 4.76 40.82
C LEU A 347 4.20 4.97 42.07
N THR A 348 4.44 6.07 42.79
CA THR A 348 3.54 6.50 43.87
C THR A 348 2.38 7.33 43.30
N ASN A 349 1.30 7.46 44.08
CA ASN A 349 0.14 8.26 43.68
C ASN A 349 0.48 9.75 43.51
N GLU A 350 1.40 10.27 44.33
CA GLU A 350 1.84 11.66 44.30
C GLU A 350 2.56 11.97 42.98
N GLU A 351 3.44 11.08 42.53
CA GLU A 351 4.20 11.23 41.28
C GLU A 351 3.27 11.25 40.06
N VAL A 352 2.33 10.32 40.01
CA VAL A 352 1.31 10.26 38.95
C VAL A 352 0.44 11.51 39.00
N THR A 353 0.05 11.98 40.18
CA THR A 353 -0.77 13.20 40.33
C THR A 353 -0.04 14.43 39.81
N VAL A 354 1.26 14.57 40.11
CA VAL A 354 2.08 15.68 39.61
C VAL A 354 2.21 15.63 38.08
N ALA A 355 2.58 14.46 37.52
CA ALA A 355 2.69 14.30 36.06
C ALA A 355 1.36 14.57 35.34
N HIS A 356 0.27 14.06 35.90
CA HIS A 356 -1.07 14.25 35.37
C HIS A 356 -1.51 15.71 35.44
N ALA A 357 -1.23 16.41 36.55
CA ALA A 357 -1.53 17.84 36.71
C ALA A 357 -0.79 18.70 35.68
N LYS A 358 0.48 18.38 35.36
CA LYS A 358 1.22 19.09 34.29
C LYS A 358 0.54 18.95 32.94
N ILE A 359 0.05 17.76 32.59
CA ILE A 359 -0.66 17.52 31.32
C ILE A 359 -1.98 18.28 31.31
N ARG A 360 -2.73 18.25 32.42
CA ARG A 360 -3.99 19.00 32.60
C ARG A 360 -3.79 20.51 32.41
N GLU A 361 -2.79 21.10 33.04
CA GLU A 361 -2.50 22.54 32.93
C GLU A 361 -2.03 22.92 31.52
N ARG A 362 -1.27 22.04 30.86
CA ARG A 362 -0.85 22.25 29.47
C ARG A 362 -2.03 22.28 28.51
N LEU A 363 -2.95 21.31 28.63
CA LEU A 363 -4.18 21.26 27.84
C LEU A 363 -5.00 22.55 27.99
N LYS A 364 -5.17 23.04 29.23
CA LYS A 364 -5.86 24.31 29.49
C LYS A 364 -5.14 25.50 28.84
N ARG A 365 -3.81 25.57 28.99
CA ARG A 365 -3.01 26.71 28.52
C ARG A 365 -2.91 26.77 27.00
N GLU A 366 -2.67 25.63 26.34
CA GLU A 366 -2.35 25.58 24.90
C GLU A 366 -3.60 25.43 24.04
N LEU A 367 -4.62 24.70 24.51
CA LEU A 367 -5.84 24.41 23.74
C LEU A 367 -7.08 25.12 24.29
N GLY A 368 -6.98 25.81 25.43
CA GLY A 368 -8.11 26.52 26.04
C GLY A 368 -9.26 25.60 26.48
N VAL A 369 -9.00 24.31 26.67
CA VAL A 369 -10.04 23.32 26.95
C VAL A 369 -10.51 23.37 28.41
N THR A 370 -11.77 23.03 28.62
CA THR A 370 -12.33 22.91 29.98
C THR A 370 -12.30 21.47 30.42
N LEU A 371 -11.51 21.15 31.45
CA LEU A 371 -11.43 19.78 31.97
C LEU A 371 -12.66 19.44 32.81
N ARG A 372 -13.13 18.19 32.67
CA ARG A 372 -14.17 17.60 33.51
C ARG A 372 -13.51 16.63 34.49
N GLU A 373 -14.00 16.62 35.72
CA GLU A 373 -13.54 15.69 36.76
C GLU A 373 -14.22 14.33 36.66
#